data_AF-A0A523IZH4-F1
#
_entry.id   AF-A0A523IZH4-F1
#
_cell.length_a   1.000
_cell.length_b   1.000
_cell.length_c   1.000
_cell.angle_alpha   90.00
_cell.angle_beta   90.00
_cell.angle_gamma   90.00
#
_symmetry.space_group_name_H-M   'P 1'
#
loop_
_entity.id
_entity.type
_entity.pdbx_description
1 polymer ?
#
loop_
_entity_poly.entity_id
_entity_poly.type
_entity_poly.pdbx_seq_one_letter_code
_entity_poly.pdbx_strand_id
1 'polypeptide(L)' 'MEINELTEKIIGLAIKAHKKLGPGFLESVYQAALAYELEKARIPFKKEKALPVQYEDRELDIGFRCDLL' A
#
# COMPACT_ATOMS: atom_id res chain seq x y z
N MET A 1 -16.29 -9.41 0.61
CA MET A 1 -16.40 -8.04 0.07
C MET A 1 -16.04 -8.17 -1.38
N GLU A 2 -16.90 -7.68 -2.27
CA GLU A 2 -16.64 -7.74 -3.70
C GLU A 2 -15.43 -6.86 -4.04
N ILE A 3 -14.71 -7.18 -5.12
CA ILE A 3 -13.47 -6.47 -5.49
C ILE A 3 -13.72 -4.96 -5.68
N ASN A 4 -14.85 -4.59 -6.27
CA ASN A 4 -15.21 -3.19 -6.48
C ASN A 4 -15.44 -2.44 -5.15
N GLU A 5 -16.15 -3.05 -4.20
CA GLU A 5 -16.39 -2.49 -2.87
C GLU A 5 -15.08 -2.32 -2.08
N LEU A 6 -14.18 -3.32 -2.17
CA LEU A 6 -12.85 -3.24 -1.57
C LEU A 6 -12.06 -2.08 -2.16
N THR A 7 -12.09 -1.94 -3.48
CA THR A 7 -11.37 -0.91 -4.24
C THR A 7 -11.85 0.48 -3.84
N GLU A 8 -13.16 0.71 -3.86
CA GLU A 8 -13.77 1.97 -3.43
C GLU A 8 -13.39 2.33 -1.99
N LYS A 9 -13.41 1.34 -1.10
CA LYS A 9 -13.03 1.53 0.30
C LYS A 9 -11.57 1.93 0.44
N ILE A 10 -10.64 1.25 -0.24
CA ILE A 10 -9.20 1.58 -0.20
C ILE A 10 -8.96 2.99 -0.76
N ILE A 11 -9.57 3.33 -1.90
CA ILE A 11 -9.47 4.68 -2.50
C ILE A 11 -9.96 5.74 -1.51
N GLY A 12 -11.11 5.51 -0.87
CA GLY A 12 -11.65 6.42 0.14
C GLY A 12 -10.69 6.65 1.32
N LEU A 13 -10.01 5.59 1.79
CA LEU A 13 -9.01 5.68 2.87
C LEU A 13 -7.77 6.47 2.41
N ALA A 14 -7.28 6.26 1.19
CA ALA A 14 -6.16 7.01 0.63
C ALA A 14 -6.49 8.50 0.47
N ILE A 15 -7.68 8.83 -0.03
CA ILE A 15 -8.16 10.21 -0.14
C ILE A 15 -8.25 10.85 1.26
N LYS A 16 -8.75 10.12 2.25
CA LYS A 16 -8.82 10.60 3.63
C LYS A 16 -7.43 10.91 4.20
N ALA A 17 -6.46 10.01 4.00
CA ALA A 17 -5.08 10.22 4.43
C ALA A 17 -4.49 11.49 3.78
N HIS A 18 -4.64 11.65 2.47
CA HIS A 18 -4.16 12.82 1.75
C HIS A 18 -4.86 14.12 2.19
N LYS A 19 -6.18 14.12 2.37
CA LYS A 19 -6.93 15.28 2.87
C LYS A 19 -6.50 15.69 4.29
N LYS A 20 -6.09 14.72 5.11
CA LYS A 20 -5.67 14.98 6.50
C LYS A 20 -4.26 15.55 6.58
N LEU A 21 -3.34 15.02 5.76
CA LEU A 21 -1.94 15.44 5.75
C LEU A 21 -1.74 16.72 4.92
N GLY A 22 -2.42 16.85 3.78
CA GLY A 22 -2.09 17.84 2.76
C GLY A 22 -0.78 17.50 2.02
N PRO A 23 -0.43 18.26 0.97
CA PRO A 23 0.80 18.05 0.20
C PRO A 23 2.05 18.48 0.98
N GLY A 24 3.23 18.00 0.54
CA GLY A 24 4.54 18.47 1.04
C GLY A 24 5.33 17.45 1.90
N PHE A 25 4.76 16.28 2.17
CA PHE A 25 5.46 15.21 2.88
C PHE A 25 6.15 14.21 1.96
N LEU A 26 7.11 13.48 2.53
CA LEU A 26 7.72 12.32 1.88
C LEU A 26 6.69 11.20 1.68
N GLU A 27 6.92 10.38 0.67
CA GLU A 27 6.10 9.20 0.35
C GLU A 27 5.88 8.28 1.56
N SER A 28 6.93 8.03 2.34
CA SER A 28 6.88 7.16 3.54
C SER A 28 5.84 7.62 4.57
N VAL A 29 5.54 8.92 4.64
CA VAL A 29 4.50 9.47 5.52
C VAL A 29 3.11 9.07 5.01
N TYR A 30 2.87 9.15 3.70
CA TYR A 30 1.59 8.73 3.11
C TYR A 30 1.40 7.22 3.19
N GLN A 31 2.46 6.45 2.95
CA GLN A 31 2.45 4.99 3.13
C GLN A 31 2.08 4.61 4.56
N ALA A 32 2.70 5.24 5.56
CA ALA A 32 2.38 5.00 6.97
C ALA A 32 0.94 5.39 7.33
N ALA A 33 0.45 6.52 6.80
CA ALA A 33 -0.92 6.97 7.02
C ALA A 33 -1.96 6.03 6.39
N LEU A 34 -1.71 5.56 5.16
CA LEU A 34 -2.61 4.60 4.50
C LEU A 34 -2.61 3.25 5.24
N ALA A 35 -1.44 2.75 5.64
CA ALA A 35 -1.33 1.53 6.44
C ALA A 35 -2.19 1.61 7.72
N TYR A 36 -2.10 2.73 8.45
CA TYR A 36 -2.91 2.96 9.65
C TYR A 36 -4.42 2.97 9.35
N GLU A 37 -4.85 3.60 8.24
CA GLU A 37 -6.26 3.61 7.84
C GLU A 37 -6.76 2.22 7.43
N LEU A 38 -5.93 1.40 6.78
CA LEU A 38 -6.24 -0.01 6.46
C LEU A 38 -6.39 -0.86 7.74
N GLU A 39 -5.47 -0.73 8.70
CA GLU A 39 -5.54 -1.40 10.01
C GLU A 39 -6.83 -1.04 10.75
N LYS A 40 -7.15 0.26 10.82
CA LYS A 40 -8.37 0.76 11.45
C LYS A 40 -9.63 0.23 10.77
N ALA A 41 -9.60 0.09 9.45
CA ALA A 41 -10.68 -0.47 8.65
C ALA A 41 -10.74 -2.01 8.68
N ARG A 42 -9.82 -2.67 9.40
CA ARG A 42 -9.63 -4.13 9.48
C ARG A 42 -9.48 -4.78 8.10
N ILE A 43 -8.83 -4.07 7.18
CA ILE A 43 -8.46 -4.61 5.87
C ILE A 43 -7.09 -5.27 6.04
N PRO A 44 -6.94 -6.57 5.76
CA PRO A 44 -5.65 -7.26 5.88
C PRO A 44 -4.70 -6.80 4.76
N PHE A 45 -3.42 -6.61 5.10
CA PHE A 45 -2.35 -6.28 4.16
C PHE A 45 -0.99 -6.67 4.77
N LYS A 46 0.05 -6.67 3.93
CA LYS A 46 1.46 -6.85 4.29
C LYS A 46 2.23 -5.59 3.89
N LYS A 47 3.05 -5.08 4.81
CA LYS A 47 3.92 -3.92 4.55
C LYS A 47 5.26 -4.35 3.97
N GLU A 48 5.78 -3.57 3.04
CA GLU A 48 7.12 -3.72 2.46
C GLU A 48 7.46 -5.16 2.07
N LYS A 49 6.48 -5.86 1.48
CA LYS A 49 6.65 -7.26 1.15
C LYS A 49 7.64 -7.38 0.01
N ALA A 50 8.76 -8.05 0.26
CA ALA A 50 9.70 -8.44 -0.78
C ALA A 50 8.98 -9.30 -1.82
N LEU A 51 9.06 -8.90 -3.09
CA LEU A 51 8.53 -9.65 -4.21
C LEU A 51 9.67 -10.09 -5.11
N PRO A 52 9.83 -11.40 -5.35
CA PRO A 52 10.86 -11.89 -6.24
C PRO A 52 10.57 -11.41 -7.65
N VAL A 53 11.60 -10.90 -8.32
CA VAL A 53 11.50 -10.48 -9.71
C VAL A 53 12.15 -11.55 -10.57
N GLN A 54 11.33 -12.24 -11.36
CA GLN A 54 11.82 -13.19 -12.35
C GLN A 54 12.26 -12.42 -13.60
N TYR A 55 13.49 -12.64 -14.04
CA TYR A 55 14.03 -12.11 -15.29
C TYR A 55 14.62 -13.27 -16.09
N GLU A 56 13.93 -13.61 -17.18
CA GLU A 56 14.16 -14.85 -17.94
C GLU A 56 14.12 -16.07 -17.00
N ASP A 57 15.17 -16.88 -16.98
CA ASP A 57 15.28 -18.09 -16.16
C ASP A 57 15.95 -17.84 -14.80
N ARG A 58 16.10 -16.58 -14.39
CA ARG A 58 16.76 -16.20 -13.13
C ARG A 58 15.84 -15.38 -12.23
N GLU A 59 15.79 -15.77 -10.96
CA GLU A 59 15.28 -14.90 -9.91
C GLU A 59 16.33 -13.84 -9.61
N LEU A 60 15.98 -12.58 -9.88
CA LEU A 60 16.82 -11.47 -9.51
C LEU A 60 16.68 -11.23 -8.01
N ASP A 61 17.81 -11.23 -7.30
CA ASP A 61 17.91 -10.74 -5.92
C ASP A 61 17.88 -9.20 -5.90
N ILE A 62 16.87 -8.63 -6.57
CA ILE A 62 16.58 -7.20 -6.49
C ILE A 62 15.50 -7.00 -5.45
N GLY A 63 15.80 -6.14 -4.46
CA GLY A 63 14.98 -5.87 -3.29
C GLY A 63 13.71 -5.07 -3.57
N PHE A 64 12.95 -5.42 -4.60
CA PHE A 64 11.64 -4.82 -4.84
C PHE A 64 10.72 -5.17 -3.67
N ARG A 65 10.27 -4.12 -2.97
CA ARG A 65 9.37 -4.22 -1.83
C ARG A 65 8.09 -3.50 -2.18
N CYS A 66 7.01 -4.25 -2.22
CA CYS A 66 5.70 -3.66 -2.39
C CYS A 66 5.29 -3.00 -1.08
N ASP A 67 4.95 -1.71 -1.13
CA ASP A 67 4.66 -0.93 0.06
C ASP A 67 3.53 -1.52 0.90
N LEU A 68 2.46 -1.97 0.23
CA LEU A 68 1.25 -2.56 0.80
C LEU A 68 0.72 -3.65 -0.16
N LEU A 69 0.61 -4.92 0.28
CA LEU A 69 0.04 -6.05 -0.47
C LEU A 69 -1.04 -6.82 0.30
#